data_AF-A0A6C2YUC4-F1
#
_entry.id   AF-A0A6C2YUC4-F1
#
_cell.length_a   1.000
_cell.length_b   1.000
_cell.length_c   1.000
_cell.angle_alpha   90.00
_cell.angle_beta   90.00
_cell.angle_gamma   90.00
#
_symmetry.space_group_name_H-M   'P 1'
#
loop_
_entity.id
_entity.type
_entity.pdbx_description
1 polymer ?
#
loop_
_entity_poly.entity_id
_entity_poly.type
_entity_poly.pdbx_seq_one_letter_code
_entity_poly.pdbx_strand_id
1 'polypeptide(L)'
;MNECLEYFRKAIADPASVPPWSQWWAEHGELVERSFPLVDFVRLKHRRLRGARQILQLAGELPVDFLPPSPHQTGSCADCGERVRLPATGTIGPAICPTCGPLG
;
A
#
# COMPACT_ATOMS: atom_id res chain seq x y z
N MET A 1 -11.68 7.04 -10.83
CA MET A 1 -10.24 6.94 -11.16
C MET A 1 -9.37 7.92 -10.38
N ASN A 2 -9.56 9.25 -10.49
CA ASN A 2 -8.70 10.23 -9.81
C ASN A 2 -8.62 10.04 -8.28
N GLU A 3 -9.74 9.73 -7.64
CA GLU A 3 -9.79 9.46 -6.19
C GLU A 3 -8.93 8.25 -5.78
N CYS A 4 -8.99 7.16 -6.54
CA CYS A 4 -8.15 5.99 -6.30
C CYS A 4 -6.66 6.32 -6.45
N LEU A 5 -6.30 7.08 -7.50
CA LEU A 5 -4.92 7.50 -7.73
C LEU A 5 -4.41 8.47 -6.64
N GLU A 6 -5.28 9.33 -6.12
CA GLU A 6 -4.95 10.19 -4.98
C GLU A 6 -4.66 9.37 -3.72
N TYR A 7 -5.51 8.38 -3.41
CA TYR A 7 -5.25 7.46 -2.31
C TYR A 7 -3.93 6.71 -2.53
N PHE A 8 -3.67 6.16 -3.72
CA PHE A 8 -2.44 5.42 -4.01
C PHE A 8 -1.19 6.27 -3.78
N ARG A 9 -1.19 7.52 -4.29
CA ARG A 9 -0.08 8.46 -4.09
C ARG A 9 0.18 8.74 -2.62
N LYS A 10 -0.87 9.07 -1.85
CA LYS A 10 -0.76 9.34 -0.42
C LYS A 10 -0.31 8.11 0.36
N ALA A 11 -0.92 6.95 0.09
CA ALA A 11 -0.61 5.70 0.76
C ALA A 11 0.83 5.20 0.51
N ILE A 12 1.45 5.61 -0.61
CA ILE A 12 2.85 5.26 -0.92
C ILE A 12 3.83 6.29 -0.34
N ALA A 13 3.50 7.58 -0.40
CA ALA A 13 4.38 8.65 0.07
C ALA A 13 4.34 8.82 1.61
N ASP A 14 3.14 8.80 2.17
CA ASP A 14 2.88 8.93 3.61
C ASP A 14 1.75 7.98 4.03
N PRO A 15 2.07 6.68 4.24
CA PRO A 15 1.08 5.67 4.60
C PRO A 15 0.31 5.98 5.90
N ALA A 16 0.85 6.82 6.79
CA ALA A 16 0.20 7.18 8.05
C ALA A 16 -0.89 8.25 7.85
N SER A 17 -0.86 8.99 6.74
CA SER A 17 -1.84 10.03 6.41
C SER A 17 -3.19 9.50 5.94
N VAL A 18 -3.29 8.20 5.65
CA VAL A 18 -4.49 7.58 5.08
C VAL A 18 -4.87 6.29 5.81
N PRO A 19 -6.13 5.82 5.67
CA PRO A 19 -6.54 4.54 6.23
C PRO A 19 -5.69 3.37 5.67
N PRO A 20 -5.50 2.29 6.46
CA PRO A 20 -4.86 1.08 5.97
C PRO A 20 -5.61 0.51 4.77
N TRP A 21 -4.89 -0.24 3.92
CA TRP A 21 -5.45 -0.76 2.66
C TRP A 21 -6.76 -1.52 2.87
N SER A 22 -6.80 -2.46 3.82
CA SER A 22 -8.00 -3.25 4.12
C SER A 22 -9.23 -2.39 4.42
N GLN A 23 -9.06 -1.33 5.21
CA GLN A 23 -10.14 -0.41 5.56
C GLN A 23 -10.58 0.39 4.33
N TRP A 24 -9.64 1.03 3.63
CA TRP A 24 -9.97 1.82 2.45
C TRP A 24 -10.63 0.98 1.35
N TRP A 25 -10.13 -0.23 1.11
CA TRP A 25 -10.66 -1.15 0.12
C TRP A 25 -12.09 -1.62 0.44
N ALA A 26 -12.41 -1.82 1.72
CA ALA A 26 -13.77 -2.19 2.13
C ALA A 26 -14.79 -1.10 1.76
N GLU A 27 -14.37 0.17 1.82
CA GLU A 27 -15.23 1.32 1.50
C GLU A 27 -15.24 1.65 -0.01
N HIS A 28 -14.12 1.43 -0.72
CA HIS A 28 -13.93 1.91 -2.10
C HIS A 28 -13.78 0.80 -3.15
N GLY A 29 -13.92 -0.48 -2.78
CA GLY A 29 -13.71 -1.62 -3.68
C GLY A 29 -14.56 -1.56 -4.96
N GLU A 30 -15.84 -1.16 -4.84
CA GLU A 30 -16.73 -0.98 -6.00
C GLU A 30 -16.33 0.20 -6.89
N LEU A 31 -15.76 1.26 -6.31
CA LEU A 31 -15.21 2.38 -7.09
C LEU A 31 -13.99 1.92 -7.89
N VAL A 32 -13.12 1.10 -7.31
CA VAL A 32 -11.96 0.54 -8.00
C VAL A 32 -12.41 -0.37 -9.16
N GLU A 33 -13.37 -1.26 -8.93
CA GLU A 33 -13.89 -2.17 -9.96
C GLU A 33 -14.44 -1.42 -11.18
N ARG A 34 -15.14 -0.30 -10.95
CA ARG A 34 -15.66 0.55 -12.03
C ARG A 34 -14.60 1.45 -12.69
N SER A 35 -13.52 1.76 -11.98
CA SER A 35 -12.51 2.73 -12.43
C SER A 35 -11.35 2.10 -13.19
N PHE A 36 -11.10 0.81 -13.03
CA PHE A 36 -9.93 0.12 -13.59
C PHE A 36 -10.35 -1.08 -14.44
N PRO A 37 -9.59 -1.41 -15.50
CA PRO A 37 -9.77 -2.66 -16.22
C PRO A 37 -9.65 -3.87 -15.27
N LEU A 38 -10.31 -4.98 -15.61
CA LEU A 38 -10.34 -6.20 -14.78
C LEU A 38 -8.94 -6.66 -14.33
N VAL A 39 -7.94 -6.57 -15.22
CA VAL A 39 -6.56 -6.96 -14.91
C VAL A 39 -5.95 -6.14 -13.76
N ASP A 40 -6.20 -4.83 -13.74
CA ASP A 40 -5.71 -3.93 -12.70
C ASP A 40 -6.53 -4.04 -11.43
N PHE A 41 -7.85 -4.22 -11.54
CA PHE A 41 -8.70 -4.51 -10.39
C PHE A 41 -8.23 -5.77 -9.64
N VAL A 42 -8.01 -6.88 -10.35
CA VAL A 42 -7.51 -8.13 -9.77
C VAL A 42 -6.11 -7.92 -9.17
N ARG A 43 -5.24 -7.18 -9.86
CA ARG A 43 -3.91 -6.82 -9.34
C ARG A 43 -4.02 -6.06 -8.01
N LEU A 44 -4.88 -5.05 -7.93
CA LEU A 44 -5.09 -4.25 -6.71
C LEU A 44 -5.68 -5.11 -5.59
N LYS A 45 -6.65 -5.98 -5.89
CA LYS A 45 -7.26 -6.88 -4.90
C LYS A 45 -6.24 -7.81 -4.24
N HIS A 46 -5.33 -8.40 -5.01
CA HIS A 46 -4.38 -9.40 -4.51
C HIS A 46 -3.02 -8.84 -4.09
N ARG A 47 -2.52 -7.81 -4.78
CA ARG A 47 -1.20 -7.21 -4.54
C ARG A 47 -1.27 -5.87 -3.81
N ARG A 48 -2.46 -5.29 -3.63
CA ARG A 48 -2.71 -4.12 -2.78
C ARG A 48 -1.80 -2.95 -3.14
N LEU A 49 -1.09 -2.37 -2.16
CA LEU A 49 -0.19 -1.23 -2.35
C LEU A 49 0.93 -1.50 -3.38
N ARG A 50 1.44 -2.74 -3.44
CA ARG A 50 2.39 -3.16 -4.47
C ARG A 50 1.77 -3.10 -5.87
N GLY A 51 0.49 -3.47 -5.99
CA GLY A 51 -0.28 -3.30 -7.22
C GLY A 51 -0.48 -1.82 -7.58
N ALA A 52 -0.86 -1.00 -6.60
CA ALA A 52 -1.03 0.44 -6.77
C ALA A 52 0.26 1.13 -7.24
N ARG A 53 1.40 0.77 -6.65
CA ARG A 53 2.72 1.27 -7.06
C ARG A 53 3.02 0.95 -8.52
N GLN A 54 2.76 -0.29 -8.95
CA GLN A 54 2.95 -0.69 -10.34
C GLN A 54 2.07 0.12 -11.29
N ILE A 55 0.82 0.39 -10.93
CA ILE A 55 -0.09 1.22 -11.74
C ILE A 55 0.47 2.65 -11.88
N LEU A 56 0.93 3.26 -10.78
CA LEU A 56 1.53 4.60 -10.82
C LEU A 56 2.83 4.63 -11.64
N GLN A 57 3.64 3.58 -11.59
CA GLN A 57 4.85 3.45 -12.42
C GLN A 57 4.49 3.35 -13.91
N LEU A 58 3.48 2.55 -14.26
CA LEU A 58 2.99 2.43 -15.64
C LEU A 58 2.37 3.74 -16.15
N ALA A 59 1.77 4.53 -15.26
CA ALA A 59 1.24 5.86 -15.57
C ALA A 59 2.33 6.94 -15.67
N GLY A 60 3.59 6.63 -15.37
CA GLY A 60 4.69 7.59 -15.34
C GLY A 60 4.69 8.54 -14.14
N GLU A 61 3.88 8.27 -13.12
CA GLU A 61 3.80 9.07 -11.89
C GLU A 61 4.86 8.70 -10.85
N LEU A 62 5.44 7.49 -10.95
CA LEU A 62 6.52 7.02 -10.09
C LEU A 62 7.68 6.43 -10.91
N PRO A 63 8.94 6.65 -10.49
CA PRO A 63 10.10 5.97 -11.07
C PRO A 63 9.98 4.44 -10.96
N VAL A 64 10.51 3.71 -11.95
CA VAL A 64 10.50 2.24 -11.98
C VAL A 64 11.29 1.64 -10.82
N ASP A 65 12.33 2.35 -10.37
CA ASP A 65 13.23 2.01 -9.27
C ASP A 65 12.81 2.62 -7.93
N PHE A 66 11.59 3.20 -7.84
CA PHE A 66 11.10 3.78 -6.60
C PHE A 66 11.10 2.77 -5.44
N LEU A 67 11.76 3.16 -4.35
CA LEU A 67 11.79 2.42 -3.09
C LEU A 67 10.86 3.10 -2.08
N PRO A 68 9.85 2.38 -1.56
CA PRO A 68 8.96 2.92 -0.54
C PRO A 68 9.70 3.12 0.79
N PRO A 69 9.26 4.06 1.63
CA PRO A 69 9.79 4.23 2.97
C PRO A 69 9.63 2.95 3.81
N SER A 70 10.56 2.74 4.74
CA SER A 70 10.58 1.50 5.52
C SER A 70 9.37 1.42 6.48
N PRO A 71 8.88 0.20 6.79
CA PRO A 71 7.79 0.02 7.74
C PRO A 71 8.07 0.59 9.14
N HIS A 72 9.34 0.63 9.54
CA HIS A 72 9.78 1.23 10.81
C HIS A 72 9.60 2.75 10.84
N GLN A 73 9.63 3.41 9.67
CA GLN A 73 9.41 4.86 9.56
C GLN A 73 7.93 5.21 9.49
N THR A 74 7.12 4.37 8.84
CA THR A 74 5.73 4.72 8.51
C THR A 74 4.68 4.00 9.35
N GLY A 75 5.05 2.94 10.07
CA GLY A 75 4.09 2.10 10.79
C GLY A 75 3.19 1.26 9.88
N SER A 76 3.45 1.22 8.57
CA SER A 76 2.68 0.47 7.59
C SER A 76 3.58 -0.38 6.68
N CYS A 77 3.05 -1.50 6.23
CA CYS A 77 3.73 -2.39 5.31
C CYS A 77 3.81 -1.75 3.93
N ALA A 78 5.02 -1.58 3.43
CA ALA A 78 5.27 -0.98 2.13
C ALA A 78 4.64 -1.75 0.95
N ASP A 79 4.38 -3.06 1.12
CA ASP A 79 3.84 -3.90 0.04
C ASP A 79 2.33 -4.05 0.07
N CYS A 80 1.73 -4.18 1.25
CA CYS A 80 0.29 -4.41 1.34
C CYS A 80 -0.50 -3.21 1.87
N GLY A 81 0.17 -2.20 2.44
CA GLY A 81 -0.48 -1.02 3.03
C GLY A 81 -1.19 -1.29 4.37
N GLU A 82 -0.98 -2.46 4.99
CA GLU A 82 -1.53 -2.73 6.33
C GLU A 82 -0.63 -2.18 7.42
N ARG A 83 -1.24 -1.81 8.56
CA ARG A 83 -0.48 -1.42 9.75
C ARG A 83 0.42 -2.56 10.21
N VAL A 84 1.66 -2.24 10.53
CA VAL A 84 2.62 -3.20 11.07
C VAL A 84 2.70 -3.09 12.58
N ARG A 85 3.00 -4.20 13.23
CA ARG A 85 3.39 -4.21 14.64
C ARG A 85 4.89 -3.99 14.70
N LEU A 86 5.29 -2.83 15.22
CA LEU A 86 6.68 -2.53 15.49
C LEU A 86 7.10 -3.18 16.81
N PRO A 87 8.36 -3.63 16.93
CA PRO A 87 8.90 -4.08 18.22
C PRO A 87 8.86 -2.93 19.24
N ALA A 88 8.76 -3.28 20.52
CA ALA A 88 8.86 -2.31 21.60
C ALA A 88 10.22 -1.59 21.56
N THR A 89 10.22 -0.32 21.99
CA THR A 89 11.43 0.53 22.01
C THR A 89 12.54 -0.16 22.81
N GLY A 90 13.70 -0.37 22.18
CA GLY A 90 14.85 -1.05 22.79
C GLY A 90 14.97 -2.54 22.45
N THR A 91 13.99 -3.13 21.76
CA THR A 91 14.06 -4.52 21.28
C THR A 91 14.41 -4.54 19.80
N ILE A 92 15.50 -5.21 19.42
CA ILE A 92 15.83 -5.48 18.02
C ILE A 92 14.94 -6.64 17.57
N GLY A 93 13.98 -6.37 16.68
CA GLY A 93 13.10 -7.38 16.11
C GLY A 93 12.51 -6.91 14.79
N PRO A 94 12.13 -7.83 13.89
CA PRO A 94 11.51 -7.45 12.62
C PRO A 94 10.13 -6.84 12.85
N ALA A 95 9.76 -5.83 12.06
CA ALA A 95 8.38 -5.37 12.00
C ALA A 95 7.51 -6.51 11.45
N ILE A 96 6.33 -6.75 12.02
CA ILE A 96 5.45 -7.84 11.58
C ILE A 96 4.21 -7.25 10.91
N CYS A 97 4.02 -7.59 9.65
CA CYS A 97 2.79 -7.30 8.92
C CYS A 97 1.76 -8.42 9.15
N PRO A 98 0.50 -8.11 9.50
CA PRO A 98 -0.54 -9.13 9.65
C PRO A 98 -0.93 -9.82 8.33
N THR A 99 -0.58 -9.23 7.17
CA THR A 99 -0.85 -9.81 5.85
C THR A 99 0.39 -10.46 5.24
N CYS A 100 1.55 -9.81 5.32
CA CYS A 100 2.77 -10.26 4.65
C CYS A 100 3.69 -11.12 5.53
N GLY A 101 3.46 -11.13 6.85
CA GLY A 101 4.35 -11.76 7.81
C GLY A 101 5.52 -10.86 8.23
N PRO A 102 6.65 -11.44 8.67
CA PRO A 102 7.83 -10.70 9.09
C PRO A 102 8.40 -9.86 7.94
N LEU A 103 8.67 -8.58 8.22
CA LEU A 103 9.33 -7.64 7.31
C LEU A 103 10.79 -7.49 7.76
N GLY A 104 11.70 -8.05 6.96
CA GLY A 104 13.15 -8.06 7.19
C GLY A 104 13.87 -6.98 6.40
#